data_AF-A0A0A0AUF8-F1
#
_entry.id   AF-A0A0A0AUF8-F1
#
_cell.length_a   1.000
_cell.length_b   1.000
_cell.length_c   1.000
_cell.angle_alpha   90.00
_cell.angle_beta   90.00
_cell.angle_gamma   90.00
#
_symmetry.space_group_name_H-M   'P 1'
#
loop_
_entity.id
_entity.type
_entity.pdbx_description
1 polymer ?
#
loop_
_entity_poly.entity_id
_entity_poly.type
_entity_poly.pdbx_seq_one_letter_code
_entity_poly.pdbx_strand_id
1 'polypeptide(L)'
;WESSPGAWTGVLGERVWTLRQERDRLWYTVYGEGEDGPPPEASKPDGAETDQILRDYFQLDVGLPALYRAWGAADPLFRKVANDFPGVRVLRQDPVECLLSFICTSNNHISRITAMIERLCQAFGRRLCCLDARPVHAFPSLVADCVCLMALDKAEAVPVDTHVWRIARQRYGAALSGRSLTPRAHQEIGDFFRGLWGPRAGWAQAVLFCADLRK
;
A
#
# COMPACT_ATOMS: atom_id res chain seq x y z
N TRP A 1 13.00 4.98 3.42
CA TRP A 1 12.61 5.54 4.72
C TRP A 1 13.57 5.14 5.84
N GLU A 2 14.02 3.90 6.02
CA GLU A 2 15.02 3.63 7.08
C GLU A 2 16.39 4.25 6.71
N SER A 3 16.90 5.13 7.57
CA SER A 3 18.14 5.90 7.34
C SER A 3 19.25 5.55 8.33
N SER A 4 18.89 5.13 9.54
CA SER A 4 19.80 4.60 10.57
C SER A 4 19.02 3.70 11.55
N PRO A 5 19.67 2.87 12.38
CA PRO A 5 18.97 1.95 13.28
C PRO A 5 17.95 2.68 14.17
N GLY A 6 16.66 2.36 13.99
CA GLY A 6 15.56 2.94 14.76
C GLY A 6 15.21 4.38 14.39
N ALA A 7 15.70 4.90 13.26
CA ALA A 7 15.30 6.20 12.73
C ALA A 7 14.98 6.11 11.23
N TRP A 8 13.86 6.73 10.86
CA TRP A 8 13.37 6.75 9.50
C TRP A 8 13.31 8.17 8.98
N THR A 9 14.07 8.47 7.93
CA THR A 9 14.08 9.77 7.27
C THR A 9 13.47 9.66 5.87
N GLY A 10 12.62 10.62 5.50
CA GLY A 10 12.08 10.74 4.16
C GLY A 10 11.21 11.98 3.99
N VAL A 11 10.51 12.06 2.86
CA VAL A 11 9.72 13.23 2.46
C VAL A 11 8.23 12.89 2.59
N LEU A 12 7.49 13.74 3.29
CA LEU A 12 6.03 13.64 3.41
C LEU A 12 5.44 15.03 3.14
N GLY A 13 4.60 15.12 2.11
CA GLY A 13 4.21 16.40 1.53
C GLY A 13 5.44 17.13 0.98
N GLU A 14 5.58 18.41 1.31
CA GLU A 14 6.72 19.24 0.88
C GLU A 14 7.79 19.40 1.97
N ARG A 15 7.82 18.50 2.97
CA ARG A 15 8.72 18.60 4.13
C ARG A 15 9.54 17.32 4.32
N VAL A 16 10.76 17.45 4.83
CA VAL A 16 11.59 16.30 5.26
C VAL A 16 11.27 15.99 6.71
N TRP A 17 11.16 14.70 7.03
CA TRP A 17 10.82 14.19 8.35
C TRP A 17 11.85 13.16 8.79
N THR A 18 12.20 13.20 10.07
CA THR A 18 12.85 12.08 10.76
C THR A 18 11.94 11.59 11.86
N LEU A 19 11.58 10.31 11.80
CA LEU A 19 10.69 9.64 12.75
C LEU A 19 11.49 8.67 13.61
N ARG A 20 11.12 8.56 14.89
CA ARG A 20 11.62 7.54 15.81
C ARG A 20 10.48 7.04 16.69
N GLN A 21 10.42 5.74 16.92
CA GLN A 21 9.43 5.16 17.83
C GLN A 21 10.11 4.69 19.10
N GLU A 22 9.57 5.10 20.25
CA GLU A 22 9.94 4.58 21.55
C GLU A 22 8.68 4.11 22.26
N ARG A 23 8.56 2.79 22.46
CA ARG A 23 7.38 2.17 23.09
C ARG A 23 6.08 2.59 22.38
N ASP A 24 5.23 3.34 23.08
CA ASP A 24 3.92 3.82 22.66
C ASP A 24 3.95 5.25 22.08
N ARG A 25 5.13 5.85 21.95
CA ARG A 25 5.29 7.21 21.43
C ARG A 25 6.03 7.23 20.10
N LEU A 26 5.51 8.05 19.18
CA LEU A 26 6.15 8.41 17.92
C LEU A 26 6.75 9.81 18.08
N TRP A 27 8.07 9.89 18.04
CA TRP A 27 8.82 11.14 18.01
C TRP A 27 9.10 11.53 16.56
N TYR A 28 9.07 12.83 16.27
CA TYR A 28 9.38 13.35 14.95
C TYR A 28 10.20 14.64 15.02
N THR A 29 10.97 14.86 13.96
CA THR A 29 11.63 16.13 13.63
C THR A 29 11.25 16.50 12.21
N VAL A 30 10.81 17.74 11.99
CA VAL A 30 10.50 18.28 10.66
C VAL A 30 11.54 19.31 10.27
N TYR A 31 12.05 19.23 9.05
CA TYR A 31 13.01 20.16 8.50
C TYR A 31 12.30 21.07 7.48
N GLY A 32 12.50 22.40 7.60
CA GLY A 32 11.88 23.40 6.71
C GLY A 32 12.69 23.65 5.44
N GLU A 33 12.12 24.43 4.51
CA GLU A 33 12.83 24.89 3.31
C GLU A 33 13.82 26.02 3.66
N GLY A 34 15.13 25.73 3.62
CA GLY A 34 16.19 26.74 3.71
C GLY A 34 17.33 26.40 4.68
N GLU A 35 18.52 26.24 4.07
CA GLU A 35 19.89 26.20 4.59
C GLU A 35 20.31 25.13 5.61
N ASP A 36 21.52 24.62 5.42
CA ASP A 36 22.22 23.68 6.31
C ASP A 36 22.26 24.21 7.76
N GLY A 37 21.29 23.80 8.58
CA GLY A 37 21.21 24.19 9.99
C GLY A 37 19.84 23.89 10.61
N PRO A 38 19.74 23.94 11.95
CA PRO A 38 18.44 23.84 12.62
C PRO A 38 17.57 25.05 12.23
N PRO A 39 16.28 24.85 11.91
CA PRO A 39 15.40 25.95 11.52
C PRO A 39 15.25 26.98 12.65
N PRO A 40 15.18 28.29 12.32
CA PRO A 40 14.81 29.33 13.27
C PRO A 40 13.54 28.96 14.06
N GLU A 41 13.46 29.28 15.36
CA GLU A 41 12.28 28.94 16.17
C GLU A 41 10.96 29.50 15.61
N ALA A 42 11.03 30.60 14.86
CA ALA A 42 9.89 31.25 14.21
C ALA A 42 9.40 30.56 12.92
N SER A 43 10.16 29.61 12.36
CA SER A 43 9.80 28.83 11.17
C SER A 43 9.51 27.35 11.49
N LYS A 44 9.43 27.00 12.78
CA LYS A 44 8.93 25.68 13.20
C LYS A 44 7.45 25.57 12.81
N PRO A 45 7.06 24.51 12.08
CA PRO A 45 5.66 24.30 11.74
C PRO A 45 4.83 24.11 13.01
N ASP A 46 3.55 24.51 12.94
CA ASP A 46 2.63 24.35 14.05
C ASP A 46 2.57 22.87 14.45
N GLY A 47 2.79 22.58 15.73
CA GLY A 47 2.77 21.22 16.26
C GLY A 47 1.41 20.54 16.05
N ALA A 48 0.31 21.30 16.11
CA ALA A 48 -1.03 20.75 15.87
C ALA A 48 -1.25 20.36 14.40
N GLU A 49 -0.82 21.20 13.46
CA GLU A 49 -0.83 20.88 12.02
C GLU A 49 0.02 19.63 11.73
N THR A 50 1.23 19.61 12.29
CA THR A 50 2.23 18.56 12.09
C THR A 50 1.73 17.21 12.64
N ASP A 51 1.12 17.21 13.83
CA ASP A 51 0.46 16.05 14.41
C ASP A 51 -0.70 15.55 13.54
N GLN A 52 -1.50 16.46 12.98
CA GLN A 52 -2.62 16.09 12.13
C GLN A 52 -2.16 15.43 10.83
N ILE A 53 -1.07 15.92 10.22
CA ILE A 53 -0.47 15.32 9.02
C ILE A 53 -0.03 13.88 9.30
N LEU A 54 0.69 13.65 10.41
CA LEU A 54 1.13 12.30 10.77
C LEU A 54 -0.04 11.38 11.15
N ARG A 55 -1.04 11.90 11.86
CA ARG A 55 -2.27 11.17 12.19
C ARG A 55 -2.99 10.69 10.94
N ASP A 56 -3.08 11.54 9.93
CA ASP A 56 -3.71 11.20 8.65
C ASP A 56 -2.86 10.22 7.85
N TYR A 57 -1.57 10.50 7.67
CA TYR A 57 -0.63 9.67 6.90
C TYR A 57 -0.53 8.23 7.44
N PHE A 58 -0.44 8.07 8.76
CA PHE A 58 -0.41 6.75 9.40
C PHE A 58 -1.81 6.19 9.75
N GLN A 59 -2.87 6.94 9.44
CA GLN A 59 -4.27 6.58 9.73
C GLN A 59 -4.47 6.17 11.21
N LEU A 60 -4.00 7.02 12.13
CA LEU A 60 -3.92 6.73 13.58
C LEU A 60 -5.28 6.74 14.28
N ASP A 61 -6.30 7.34 13.67
CA ASP A 61 -7.71 7.25 14.07
C ASP A 61 -8.26 5.81 13.94
N VAL A 62 -7.66 4.99 13.08
CA VAL A 62 -8.05 3.60 12.88
C VAL A 62 -7.58 2.73 14.05
N GLY A 63 -8.56 2.14 14.75
CA GLY A 63 -8.37 1.22 15.88
C GLY A 63 -7.77 -0.13 15.48
N LEU A 64 -6.48 -0.15 15.14
CA LEU A 64 -5.75 -1.34 14.66
C LEU A 64 -5.90 -2.58 15.55
N PRO A 65 -5.87 -2.51 16.89
CA PRO A 65 -6.06 -3.70 17.73
C PRO A 65 -7.43 -4.37 17.53
N ALA A 66 -8.48 -3.60 17.26
CA ALA A 66 -9.81 -4.16 16.99
C ALA A 66 -9.83 -4.89 15.65
N LEU A 67 -9.15 -4.35 14.63
CA LEU A 67 -9.01 -4.99 13.32
C LEU A 67 -8.22 -6.29 13.42
N TYR A 68 -7.09 -6.31 14.11
CA TYR A 68 -6.30 -7.52 14.33
C TYR A 68 -7.12 -8.63 15.03
N ARG A 69 -7.95 -8.27 16.01
CA ARG A 69 -8.89 -9.23 16.65
C ARG A 69 -9.92 -9.76 15.67
N ALA A 70 -10.55 -8.88 14.88
CA ALA A 70 -11.57 -9.27 13.90
C ALA A 70 -11.00 -10.17 12.80
N TRP A 71 -9.88 -9.78 12.18
CA TRP A 71 -9.22 -10.57 11.14
C TRP A 71 -8.67 -11.89 11.69
N GLY A 72 -8.12 -11.90 12.90
CA GLY A 72 -7.67 -13.15 13.53
C GLY A 72 -8.81 -14.10 13.91
N ALA A 73 -10.01 -13.58 14.16
CA ALA A 73 -11.21 -14.42 14.36
C ALA A 73 -11.72 -15.00 13.03
N ALA A 74 -11.64 -14.22 11.95
CA ALA A 74 -12.07 -14.64 10.61
C ALA A 74 -11.07 -15.60 9.92
N ASP A 75 -9.77 -15.43 10.19
CA ASP A 75 -8.71 -16.17 9.51
C ASP A 75 -7.64 -16.72 10.48
N PRO A 76 -7.60 -18.05 10.70
CA PRO A 76 -6.57 -18.69 11.51
C PRO A 76 -5.14 -18.47 11.03
N LEU A 77 -4.91 -18.31 9.71
CA LEU A 77 -3.58 -17.98 9.18
C LEU A 77 -3.19 -16.57 9.62
N PHE A 78 -4.08 -15.60 9.42
CA PHE A 78 -3.87 -14.22 9.86
C PHE A 78 -3.56 -14.18 11.35
N ARG A 79 -4.34 -14.87 12.20
CA ARG A 79 -4.11 -14.93 13.66
C ARG A 79 -2.71 -15.41 14.02
N LYS A 80 -2.20 -16.39 13.28
CA LYS A 80 -0.84 -16.92 13.51
C LYS A 80 0.22 -15.86 13.14
N VAL A 81 0.07 -15.23 11.98
CA VAL A 81 1.01 -14.23 11.45
C VAL A 81 1.01 -12.94 12.27
N ALA A 82 -0.17 -12.49 12.71
CA ALA A 82 -0.38 -11.22 13.39
C ALA A 82 0.45 -11.07 14.69
N ASN A 83 0.80 -12.18 15.34
CA ASN A 83 1.63 -12.17 16.55
C ASN A 83 3.08 -11.76 16.26
N ASP A 84 3.61 -12.14 15.09
CA ASP A 84 4.99 -11.86 14.70
C ASP A 84 5.14 -10.47 14.04
N PHE A 85 4.02 -9.89 13.59
CA PHE A 85 3.94 -8.60 12.89
C PHE A 85 2.91 -7.66 13.53
N PRO A 86 3.13 -7.24 14.79
CA PRO A 86 2.27 -6.26 15.43
C PRO A 86 2.48 -4.88 14.79
N GLY A 87 1.40 -4.09 14.68
CA GLY A 87 1.50 -2.67 14.34
C GLY A 87 1.64 -2.36 12.84
N VAL A 88 1.49 -3.33 11.95
CA VAL A 88 1.52 -3.07 10.49
C VAL A 88 0.29 -2.25 10.09
N ARG A 89 0.54 -1.09 9.48
CA ARG A 89 -0.47 -0.14 9.00
C ARG A 89 -0.24 0.16 7.53
N VAL A 90 -1.33 0.42 6.82
CA VAL A 90 -1.29 0.94 5.46
C VAL A 90 -1.20 2.47 5.52
N LEU A 91 -0.24 3.05 4.81
CA LEU A 91 -0.05 4.51 4.76
C LEU A 91 -1.07 5.15 3.82
N ARG A 92 -1.49 6.39 4.12
CA ARG A 92 -2.26 7.26 3.23
C ARG A 92 -1.31 8.22 2.51
N GLN A 93 -0.79 7.78 1.37
CA GLN A 93 0.16 8.53 0.54
C GLN A 93 -0.55 9.51 -0.39
N ASP A 94 0.18 10.53 -0.87
CA ASP A 94 -0.30 11.38 -1.95
C ASP A 94 -0.59 10.53 -3.20
N PRO A 95 -1.75 10.67 -3.86
CA PRO A 95 -2.11 9.89 -5.04
C PRO A 95 -1.14 10.00 -6.20
N VAL A 96 -0.55 11.18 -6.43
CA VAL A 96 0.38 11.41 -7.54
C VAL A 96 1.73 10.78 -7.20
N GLU A 97 2.25 11.01 -6.00
CA GLU A 97 3.48 10.37 -5.52
C GLU A 97 3.36 8.85 -5.52
N CYS A 98 2.25 8.31 -5.01
CA CYS A 98 2.00 6.87 -4.99
C CYS A 98 1.93 6.31 -6.42
N LEU A 99 1.13 6.91 -7.30
CA LEU A 99 0.98 6.48 -8.69
C LEU A 99 2.31 6.54 -9.44
N LEU A 100 3.02 7.67 -9.37
CA LEU A 100 4.31 7.86 -10.04
C LEU A 100 5.37 6.94 -9.45
N SER A 101 5.41 6.71 -8.14
CA SER A 101 6.34 5.76 -7.53
C SER A 101 6.12 4.36 -8.08
N PHE A 102 4.87 3.90 -8.16
CA PHE A 102 4.57 2.60 -8.78
C PHE A 102 4.97 2.54 -10.25
N ILE A 103 4.67 3.58 -11.02
CA ILE A 103 5.07 3.68 -12.42
C ILE A 103 6.62 3.66 -12.55
N CYS A 104 7.32 4.45 -11.74
CA CYS A 104 8.77 4.66 -11.78
C CYS A 104 9.57 3.49 -11.20
N THR A 105 8.95 2.63 -10.38
CA THR A 105 9.57 1.35 -10.00
C THR A 105 9.88 0.47 -11.22
N SER A 106 9.31 0.80 -12.40
CA SER A 106 9.89 0.41 -13.68
C SER A 106 10.22 1.64 -14.57
N ASN A 107 11.48 2.10 -14.50
CA ASN A 107 12.25 2.72 -15.60
C ASN A 107 11.71 4.04 -16.26
N ASN A 108 12.36 5.17 -15.93
CA ASN A 108 11.78 6.52 -15.81
C ASN A 108 11.96 7.48 -17.03
N HIS A 109 11.04 7.49 -18.00
CA HIS A 109 10.95 8.52 -19.07
C HIS A 109 9.49 8.69 -19.50
N ILE A 110 8.93 9.90 -19.68
CA ILE A 110 7.48 10.09 -19.93
C ILE A 110 6.96 9.26 -21.11
N SER A 111 7.67 9.24 -22.25
CA SER A 111 7.26 8.40 -23.39
C SER A 111 7.33 6.91 -23.07
N ARG A 112 8.19 6.52 -22.12
CA ARG A 112 8.32 5.14 -21.65
C ARG A 112 7.26 4.81 -20.60
N ILE A 113 6.90 5.76 -19.74
CA ILE A 113 5.78 5.66 -18.80
C ILE A 113 4.47 5.50 -19.58
N THR A 114 4.23 6.34 -20.59
CA THR A 114 3.06 6.19 -21.47
C THR A 114 3.09 4.85 -22.19
N ALA A 115 4.20 4.48 -22.81
CA ALA A 115 4.32 3.17 -23.47
C ALA A 115 4.20 1.99 -22.49
N MET A 116 4.63 2.15 -21.25
CA MET A 116 4.49 1.15 -20.20
C MET A 116 3.06 1.05 -19.72
N ILE A 117 2.37 2.16 -19.46
CA ILE A 117 0.94 2.17 -19.13
C ILE A 117 0.15 1.54 -20.29
N GLU A 118 0.44 1.90 -21.53
CA GLU A 118 -0.20 1.30 -22.71
C GLU A 118 0.08 -0.20 -22.81
N ARG A 119 1.33 -0.65 -22.63
CA ARG A 119 1.70 -2.08 -22.62
C ARG A 119 1.10 -2.83 -21.44
N LEU A 120 1.00 -2.19 -20.27
CA LEU A 120 0.44 -2.72 -19.03
C LEU A 120 -1.08 -2.89 -19.17
N CYS A 121 -1.78 -1.88 -19.70
CA CYS A 121 -3.18 -1.98 -20.11
C CYS A 121 -3.36 -3.07 -21.19
N GLN A 122 -2.52 -3.14 -22.22
CA GLN A 122 -2.64 -4.17 -23.26
C GLN A 122 -2.39 -5.59 -22.75
N ALA A 123 -1.42 -5.78 -21.85
CA ALA A 123 -1.04 -7.09 -21.34
C ALA A 123 -1.98 -7.60 -20.23
N PHE A 124 -2.46 -6.70 -19.37
CA PHE A 124 -3.17 -7.07 -18.14
C PHE A 124 -4.54 -6.40 -17.98
N GLY A 125 -4.83 -5.38 -18.78
CA GLY A 125 -6.11 -4.70 -18.78
C GLY A 125 -7.18 -5.52 -19.48
N ARG A 126 -8.42 -5.45 -18.97
CA ARG A 126 -9.56 -6.03 -19.68
C ARG A 126 -9.78 -5.26 -20.98
N ARG A 127 -9.83 -5.94 -22.12
CA ARG A 127 -10.15 -5.32 -23.42
C ARG A 127 -11.54 -4.71 -23.36
N LEU A 128 -11.63 -3.41 -23.69
CA LEU A 128 -12.89 -2.66 -23.69
C LEU A 128 -13.49 -2.64 -25.10
N CYS A 129 -12.71 -2.24 -26.09
CA CYS A 129 -13.14 -2.12 -27.48
C CYS A 129 -11.94 -2.11 -28.44
N CYS A 130 -12.20 -1.97 -29.74
CA CYS A 130 -11.21 -1.61 -30.75
C CYS A 130 -11.57 -0.26 -31.35
N LEU A 131 -10.64 0.68 -31.34
CA LEU A 131 -10.75 1.99 -31.97
C LEU A 131 -9.64 2.09 -33.02
N ASP A 132 -9.99 2.37 -34.28
CA ASP A 132 -9.03 2.52 -35.39
C ASP A 132 -8.04 1.35 -35.52
N ALA A 133 -8.57 0.13 -35.46
CA ALA A 133 -7.80 -1.13 -35.46
C ALA A 133 -6.80 -1.29 -34.30
N ARG A 134 -6.81 -0.40 -33.29
CA ARG A 134 -6.04 -0.54 -32.04
C ARG A 134 -6.94 -1.05 -30.91
N PRO A 135 -6.58 -2.16 -30.24
CA PRO A 135 -7.35 -2.66 -29.11
C PRO A 135 -7.11 -1.77 -27.88
N VAL A 136 -8.19 -1.19 -27.35
CA VAL A 136 -8.19 -0.36 -26.15
C VAL A 136 -8.53 -1.25 -24.96
N HIS A 137 -7.72 -1.14 -23.91
CA HIS A 137 -7.83 -1.94 -22.70
C HIS A 137 -7.99 -1.03 -21.48
N ALA A 138 -8.73 -1.50 -20.48
CA ALA A 138 -8.84 -0.82 -19.19
C ALA A 138 -7.50 -0.82 -18.46
N PHE A 139 -7.29 0.13 -17.54
CA PHE A 139 -6.15 0.06 -16.64
C PHE A 139 -6.25 -1.22 -15.77
N PRO A 140 -5.16 -1.99 -15.60
CA PRO A 140 -5.21 -3.25 -14.90
C PRO A 140 -5.40 -3.05 -13.40
N SER A 141 -6.19 -3.94 -12.80
CA SER A 141 -6.59 -3.85 -11.40
C SER A 141 -5.41 -3.92 -10.43
N LEU A 142 -4.30 -4.56 -10.79
CA LEU A 142 -3.18 -4.80 -9.87
C LEU A 142 -2.48 -3.53 -9.36
N VAL A 143 -2.15 -2.62 -10.28
CA VAL A 143 -1.56 -1.31 -9.94
C VAL A 143 -2.64 -0.38 -9.40
N ALA A 144 -3.87 -0.51 -9.90
CA ALA A 144 -5.01 0.25 -9.39
C ALA A 144 -5.28 -0.08 -7.91
N ASP A 145 -5.23 -1.35 -7.51
CA ASP A 145 -5.55 -1.79 -6.15
C ASP A 145 -4.54 -1.25 -5.14
N CYS A 146 -3.24 -1.18 -5.48
CA CYS A 146 -2.23 -0.54 -4.65
C CYS A 146 -2.48 0.95 -4.44
N VAL A 147 -2.76 1.68 -5.53
CA VAL A 147 -3.05 3.13 -5.49
C VAL A 147 -4.37 3.39 -4.76
N CYS A 148 -5.38 2.56 -5.01
CA CYS A 148 -6.67 2.60 -4.33
C CYS A 148 -6.50 2.39 -2.82
N LEU A 149 -5.73 1.38 -2.42
CA LEU A 149 -5.48 1.02 -1.02
C LEU A 149 -4.67 2.08 -0.27
N MET A 150 -3.62 2.61 -0.89
CA MET A 150 -2.65 3.48 -0.22
C MET A 150 -2.90 4.97 -0.44
N ALA A 151 -3.68 5.39 -1.42
CA ALA A 151 -3.84 6.82 -1.72
C ALA A 151 -5.28 7.28 -1.97
N LEU A 152 -6.24 6.38 -2.25
CA LEU A 152 -7.63 6.76 -2.56
C LEU A 152 -8.65 6.28 -1.52
N ASP A 153 -8.20 5.97 -0.30
CA ASP A 153 -9.04 5.55 0.83
C ASP A 153 -9.95 4.34 0.54
N LYS A 154 -9.50 3.42 -0.33
CA LYS A 154 -10.19 2.16 -0.62
C LYS A 154 -9.57 1.04 0.20
N ALA A 155 -9.86 1.02 1.51
CA ALA A 155 -9.30 0.03 2.43
C ALA A 155 -9.70 -1.43 2.10
N GLU A 156 -10.76 -1.60 1.30
CA GLU A 156 -11.22 -2.88 0.75
C GLU A 156 -10.44 -3.35 -0.48
N ALA A 157 -9.64 -2.49 -1.13
CA ALA A 157 -8.84 -2.86 -2.30
C ALA A 157 -7.74 -3.85 -1.88
N VAL A 158 -7.64 -4.99 -2.57
CA VAL A 158 -6.70 -6.07 -2.24
C VAL A 158 -5.71 -6.23 -3.39
N PRO A 159 -4.49 -5.70 -3.28
CA PRO A 159 -3.45 -5.94 -4.27
C PRO A 159 -3.12 -7.43 -4.34
N VAL A 160 -3.47 -8.09 -5.45
CA VAL A 160 -3.17 -9.51 -5.66
C VAL A 160 -2.00 -9.62 -6.62
N ASP A 161 -0.78 -9.81 -6.13
CA ASP A 161 0.40 -10.10 -6.95
C ASP A 161 0.75 -11.60 -6.95
N THR A 162 1.93 -11.97 -7.46
CA THR A 162 2.40 -13.37 -7.47
C THR A 162 2.64 -13.93 -6.07
N HIS A 163 3.03 -13.09 -5.09
CA HIS A 163 3.23 -13.48 -3.70
C HIS A 163 1.89 -13.78 -3.03
N VAL A 164 0.93 -12.86 -3.13
CA VAL A 164 -0.41 -13.01 -2.59
C VAL A 164 -1.11 -14.21 -3.25
N TRP A 165 -0.96 -14.39 -4.56
CA TRP A 165 -1.46 -15.58 -5.27
C TRP A 165 -0.88 -16.89 -4.71
N ARG A 166 0.43 -16.93 -4.46
CA ARG A 166 1.10 -18.10 -3.88
C ARG A 166 0.60 -18.41 -2.48
N ILE A 167 0.45 -17.40 -1.62
CA ILE A 167 -0.12 -17.53 -0.27
C ILE A 167 -1.55 -18.07 -0.38
N ALA A 168 -2.36 -17.45 -1.22
CA ALA A 168 -3.75 -17.80 -1.46
C ALA A 168 -3.89 -19.29 -1.86
N ARG A 169 -3.07 -19.77 -2.81
CA ARG A 169 -3.08 -21.18 -3.24
C ARG A 169 -2.54 -22.15 -2.19
N GLN A 170 -1.44 -21.82 -1.52
CA GLN A 170 -0.81 -22.72 -0.56
C GLN A 170 -1.64 -22.89 0.71
N ARG A 171 -2.38 -21.85 1.11
CA ARG A 171 -3.02 -21.78 2.43
C ARG A 171 -4.54 -21.79 2.39
N TYR A 172 -5.15 -21.38 1.28
CA TYR A 172 -6.61 -21.31 1.10
C TYR A 172 -7.09 -22.13 -0.10
N GLY A 173 -6.21 -22.93 -0.71
CA GLY A 173 -6.31 -23.50 -2.07
C GLY A 173 -7.53 -24.36 -2.41
N ALA A 174 -8.42 -24.67 -1.47
CA ALA A 174 -9.72 -25.29 -1.77
C ALA A 174 -10.72 -24.30 -2.40
N ALA A 175 -10.53 -23.00 -2.23
CA ALA A 175 -11.48 -21.96 -2.65
C ALA A 175 -11.13 -21.24 -3.97
N LEU A 176 -9.96 -21.51 -4.57
CA LEU A 176 -9.40 -20.70 -5.66
C LEU A 176 -9.05 -21.55 -6.89
N SER A 177 -9.65 -21.22 -8.04
CA SER A 177 -9.51 -21.98 -9.28
C SER A 177 -8.36 -21.48 -10.17
N GLY A 178 -7.67 -22.38 -10.88
CA GLY A 178 -6.71 -22.04 -11.93
C GLY A 178 -5.22 -22.33 -11.63
N ARG A 179 -4.43 -22.51 -12.70
CA ARG A 179 -2.98 -22.84 -12.65
C ARG A 179 -2.06 -21.62 -12.74
N SER A 180 -2.58 -20.47 -13.14
CA SER A 180 -1.84 -19.23 -13.35
C SER A 180 -2.65 -18.01 -12.91
N LEU A 181 -1.96 -16.90 -12.70
CA LEU A 181 -2.54 -15.63 -12.28
C LEU A 181 -3.14 -14.90 -13.51
N THR A 182 -4.42 -15.14 -13.77
CA THR A 182 -5.20 -14.51 -14.85
C THR A 182 -6.01 -13.32 -14.30
N PRO A 183 -6.52 -12.41 -15.15
CA PRO A 183 -7.40 -11.32 -14.71
C PRO A 183 -8.62 -11.81 -13.90
N ARG A 184 -9.19 -12.96 -14.30
CA ARG A 184 -10.27 -13.61 -13.57
C ARG A 184 -9.80 -14.12 -12.20
N ALA A 185 -8.63 -14.75 -12.13
CA ALA A 185 -8.06 -15.22 -10.87
C ALA A 185 -7.74 -14.06 -9.91
N HIS A 186 -7.28 -12.91 -10.42
CA HIS A 186 -7.10 -11.70 -9.60
C HIS A 186 -8.41 -11.27 -8.94
N GLN A 187 -9.49 -11.19 -9.73
CA GLN A 187 -10.79 -10.78 -9.23
C GLN A 187 -11.33 -11.79 -8.21
N GLU A 188 -11.27 -13.09 -8.51
CA GLU A 188 -11.72 -14.15 -7.60
C GLU A 188 -10.98 -14.11 -6.25
N ILE A 189 -9.66 -13.89 -6.26
CA ILE A 189 -8.85 -13.80 -5.04
C ILE A 189 -9.16 -12.53 -4.26
N GLY A 190 -9.31 -11.40 -4.95
CA GLY A 190 -9.69 -10.14 -4.32
C GLY A 190 -11.08 -10.21 -3.69
N ASP A 191 -12.07 -10.79 -4.38
CA ASP A 191 -13.42 -11.02 -3.87
C ASP A 191 -13.40 -11.97 -2.65
N PHE A 192 -12.61 -13.05 -2.72
CA PHE A 192 -12.44 -13.98 -1.60
C PHE A 192 -11.91 -13.27 -0.35
N PHE A 193 -10.82 -12.51 -0.45
CA PHE A 193 -10.25 -11.82 0.69
C PHE A 193 -11.13 -10.67 1.21
N ARG A 194 -11.87 -9.98 0.33
CA ARG A 194 -12.91 -9.02 0.73
C ARG A 194 -14.04 -9.69 1.51
N GLY A 195 -14.49 -10.87 1.08
CA GLY A 195 -15.47 -11.66 1.81
C GLY A 195 -14.95 -12.14 3.19
N LEU A 196 -13.68 -12.49 3.27
CA LEU A 196 -13.05 -13.00 4.48
C LEU A 196 -12.77 -11.92 5.54
N TRP A 197 -12.18 -10.79 5.13
CA TRP A 197 -11.71 -9.74 6.06
C TRP A 197 -12.57 -8.47 6.06
N GLY A 198 -13.59 -8.41 5.19
CA GLY A 198 -14.57 -7.33 5.17
C GLY A 198 -14.02 -6.00 4.64
N PRO A 199 -14.56 -4.85 5.10
CA PRO A 199 -14.29 -3.53 4.53
C PRO A 199 -12.83 -3.04 4.58
N ARG A 200 -11.94 -3.72 5.31
CA ARG A 200 -10.52 -3.38 5.39
C ARG A 200 -9.61 -4.53 4.95
N ALA A 201 -10.07 -5.32 3.99
CA ALA A 201 -9.34 -6.48 3.49
C ALA A 201 -7.94 -6.16 2.94
N GLY A 202 -7.74 -5.00 2.33
CA GLY A 202 -6.40 -4.57 1.86
C GLY A 202 -5.41 -4.40 3.00
N TRP A 203 -5.86 -3.93 4.16
CA TRP A 203 -5.00 -3.82 5.34
C TRP A 203 -4.58 -5.19 5.88
N ALA A 204 -5.50 -6.14 5.94
CA ALA A 204 -5.18 -7.50 6.35
C ALA A 204 -4.20 -8.18 5.38
N GLN A 205 -4.39 -7.96 4.07
CA GLN A 205 -3.47 -8.44 3.04
C GLN A 205 -2.05 -7.87 3.23
N ALA A 206 -1.90 -6.59 3.57
CA ALA A 206 -0.59 -5.98 3.80
C ALA A 206 0.20 -6.68 4.92
N VAL A 207 -0.45 -7.07 6.01
CA VAL A 207 0.20 -7.83 7.11
C VAL A 207 0.71 -9.18 6.62
N LEU A 208 -0.11 -9.92 5.84
CA LEU A 208 0.29 -11.21 5.29
C LEU A 208 1.42 -11.09 4.27
N PHE A 209 1.40 -10.03 3.46
CA PHE A 209 2.46 -9.75 2.50
C PHE A 209 3.80 -9.48 3.21
N CYS A 210 3.81 -8.62 4.23
CA CYS A 210 5.00 -8.38 5.06
C CYS A 210 5.56 -9.66 5.67
N ALA A 211 4.69 -10.58 6.08
CA ALA A 211 5.10 -11.86 6.65
C ALA A 211 5.72 -12.82 5.64
N ASP A 212 5.34 -12.76 4.36
CA ASP A 212 5.93 -13.59 3.32
C ASP A 212 7.30 -13.06 2.86
N LEU A 213 7.53 -11.74 2.93
CA LEU A 213 8.83 -11.13 2.59
C LEU A 213 9.96 -11.49 3.57
N ARG A 214 9.64 -11.93 4.80
CA ARG A 214 10.63 -12.35 5.80
C ARG A 214 11.07 -13.81 5.70
N LYS A 215 10.52 -14.60 4.75
CA LYS A 215 10.96 -15.98 4.49
C LYS A 215 12.05 -16.01 3.44
#